data_AF-A0A8T5CEU0-F1
#
_entry.id   AF-A0A8T5CEU0-F1
#
_cell.length_a   1.000
_cell.length_b   1.000
_cell.length_c   1.000
_cell.angle_alpha   90.00
_cell.angle_beta   90.00
_cell.angle_gamma   90.00
#
_symmetry.space_group_name_H-M   'P 1'
#
loop_
_entity.id
_entity.type
_entity.pdbx_description
1 polymer ?
#
loop_
_entity_poly.entity_id
_entity_poly.type
_entity_poly.pdbx_seq_one_letter_code
_entity_poly.pdbx_strand_id
1 'polypeptide(L)'
;METRITVTGPYRFQELRDEIEDAGISIHDGSNPDQLSRGDVVEVSGKLKPMSLFKFEIAFKAFLDIMDNETQQYLQEIDYQDQQVQEEISEEDVEELKNMLNLIQRFAGDKIPLRADVDSHPFGIPLDRNHMRSNPERVFFEDREYTVFGRVENLIQDAEQWDPAAVTDIIDTYVPQEQTGEEMRTILKQVSREFNMQLSDEDFIIKSPGSIIHPIAVHW
;
A
#
# COMPACT_ATOMS: atom_id res chain seq x y z
N MET A 1 4.85 -30.15 -20.57
CA MET A 1 5.56 -29.48 -19.47
C MET A 1 6.32 -28.32 -20.10
N GLU A 2 5.72 -27.14 -20.09
CA GLU A 2 6.30 -25.94 -20.67
C GLU A 2 6.67 -25.04 -19.50
N THR A 3 7.97 -24.94 -19.23
CA THR A 3 8.52 -24.08 -18.19
C THR A 3 8.29 -22.63 -18.66
N ARG A 4 7.18 -22.01 -18.22
CA ARG A 4 6.98 -20.57 -18.38
C ARG A 4 8.12 -19.88 -17.66
N ILE A 5 9.06 -19.36 -18.43
CA ILE A 5 10.18 -18.57 -17.95
C ILE A 5 9.61 -17.32 -17.27
N THR A 6 9.63 -17.31 -15.93
CA THR A 6 9.33 -16.16 -15.07
C THR A 6 10.48 -15.14 -15.12
N VAL A 7 10.90 -14.74 -16.32
CA VAL A 7 12.00 -13.76 -16.58
C VAL A 7 11.51 -12.71 -17.58
N THR A 8 10.23 -12.34 -17.53
CA THR A 8 9.69 -11.31 -18.45
C THR A 8 9.64 -9.91 -17.83
N GLY A 9 9.68 -9.80 -16.50
CA GLY A 9 9.59 -8.50 -15.82
C GLY A 9 10.83 -7.63 -16.08
N PRO A 10 12.02 -8.06 -15.62
CA PRO A 10 13.26 -7.29 -15.79
C PRO A 10 13.60 -7.02 -17.26
N TYR A 11 13.35 -7.98 -18.15
CA TYR A 11 13.61 -7.83 -19.59
C TYR A 11 12.74 -6.75 -20.24
N ARG A 12 11.43 -6.74 -19.95
CA ARG A 12 10.51 -5.71 -20.48
C ARG A 12 10.79 -4.33 -19.89
N PHE A 13 11.32 -4.29 -18.68
CA PHE A 13 11.73 -3.04 -18.05
C PHE A 13 12.97 -2.47 -18.72
N GLN A 14 13.94 -3.32 -19.06
CA GLN A 14 15.09 -2.91 -19.83
C GLN A 14 14.69 -2.40 -21.22
N GLU A 15 13.77 -3.09 -21.91
CA GLU A 15 13.23 -2.60 -23.20
C GLU A 15 12.55 -1.22 -23.04
N LEU A 16 11.73 -1.02 -22.00
CA LEU A 16 11.10 0.28 -21.72
C LEU A 16 12.15 1.39 -21.47
N ARG A 17 13.20 1.05 -20.71
CA ARG A 17 14.31 1.96 -20.41
C ARG A 17 15.03 2.37 -21.70
N ASP A 18 15.40 1.38 -22.51
CA ASP A 18 16.09 1.59 -23.77
C ASP A 18 15.25 2.46 -24.72
N GLU A 19 13.94 2.19 -24.85
CA GLU A 19 13.02 2.99 -25.68
C GLU A 19 12.93 4.47 -25.23
N ILE A 20 12.98 4.73 -23.92
CA ILE A 20 12.90 6.09 -23.36
C ILE A 20 14.22 6.84 -23.57
N GLU A 21 15.34 6.18 -23.34
CA GLU A 21 16.66 6.76 -23.58
C GLU A 21 16.87 7.03 -25.09
N ASP A 22 16.42 6.13 -25.96
CA ASP A 22 16.43 6.30 -27.43
C ASP A 22 15.56 7.48 -27.90
N ALA A 23 14.47 7.77 -27.17
CA ALA A 23 13.65 8.97 -27.38
C ALA A 23 14.32 10.28 -26.91
N GLY A 24 15.52 10.20 -26.33
CA GLY A 24 16.28 11.34 -25.81
C GLY A 24 15.77 11.88 -24.47
N ILE A 25 15.00 11.08 -23.73
CA ILE A 25 14.49 11.43 -22.41
C ILE A 25 15.44 10.88 -21.34
N SER A 26 15.97 11.75 -20.49
CA SER A 26 16.83 11.33 -19.38
C SER A 26 16.03 10.68 -18.26
N ILE A 27 16.58 9.59 -17.70
CA ILE A 27 16.05 8.90 -16.54
C ILE A 27 16.90 9.30 -15.34
N HIS A 28 16.27 9.90 -14.33
CA HIS A 28 16.92 10.36 -13.12
C HIS A 28 16.95 9.26 -12.06
N ASP A 29 18.01 9.21 -11.27
CA ASP A 29 18.11 8.34 -10.10
C ASP A 29 17.43 9.00 -8.90
N GLY A 30 16.44 8.31 -8.33
CA GLY A 30 15.67 8.79 -7.18
C GLY A 30 16.44 8.88 -5.88
N SER A 31 17.67 8.35 -5.80
CA SER A 31 18.57 8.54 -4.65
C SER A 31 19.05 9.99 -4.47
N ASN A 32 18.85 10.85 -5.47
CA ASN A 32 19.19 12.27 -5.39
C ASN A 32 17.96 13.18 -5.55
N PRO A 33 17.07 13.22 -4.53
CA PRO A 33 15.77 13.86 -4.62
C PRO A 33 15.82 15.38 -4.84
N ASP A 34 16.88 16.05 -4.38
CA ASP A 34 17.07 17.50 -4.52
C ASP A 34 17.21 17.95 -5.99
N GLN A 35 17.50 17.01 -6.91
CA GLN A 35 17.65 17.27 -8.34
C GLN A 35 16.38 16.98 -9.14
N LEU A 36 15.34 16.44 -8.49
CA LEU A 36 14.10 16.07 -9.18
C LEU A 36 13.20 17.27 -9.41
N SER A 37 12.65 17.34 -10.62
CA SER A 37 11.65 18.31 -11.04
C SER A 37 10.37 17.62 -11.46
N ARG A 38 9.26 18.36 -11.39
CA ARG A 38 7.97 17.88 -11.90
C ARG A 38 8.09 17.53 -13.38
N GLY A 39 7.65 16.33 -13.73
CA GLY A 39 7.68 15.79 -15.09
C GLY A 39 8.90 14.95 -15.41
N ASP A 40 9.91 14.91 -14.54
CA ASP A 40 11.09 14.07 -14.73
C ASP A 40 10.71 12.59 -14.71
N VAL A 41 11.38 11.80 -15.55
CA VAL A 41 11.31 10.34 -15.48
C VAL A 41 12.33 9.89 -14.46
N VAL A 42 11.91 9.06 -13.51
CA VAL A 42 12.74 8.66 -12.37
C VAL A 42 12.66 7.15 -12.16
N GLU A 43 13.78 6.59 -11.72
CA GLU A 43 13.88 5.24 -11.20
C GLU A 43 14.16 5.30 -9.69
N VAL A 44 13.29 4.69 -8.88
CA VAL A 44 13.39 4.68 -7.42
C VAL A 44 13.46 3.23 -6.96
N SER A 45 14.55 2.87 -6.29
CA SER A 45 14.71 1.53 -5.70
C SER A 45 14.65 1.61 -4.19
N GLY A 46 13.78 0.81 -3.58
CA GLY A 46 13.61 0.78 -2.13
C GLY A 46 12.50 -0.15 -1.67
N LYS A 47 12.32 -0.24 -0.35
CA LYS A 47 11.21 -1.00 0.23
C LYS A 47 9.91 -0.21 0.08
N LEU A 48 8.92 -0.83 -0.57
CA LEU A 48 7.58 -0.25 -0.69
C LEU A 48 6.73 -0.69 0.50
N LYS A 49 6.18 0.30 1.20
CA LYS A 49 5.30 0.09 2.35
C LYS A 49 3.87 0.48 1.98
N PRO A 50 2.87 -0.36 2.27
CA PRO A 50 1.47 0.01 2.09
C PRO A 50 1.09 1.16 3.03
N MET A 51 0.30 2.11 2.52
CA MET A 51 -0.19 3.25 3.29
C MET A 51 -1.70 3.16 3.57
N SER A 52 -2.14 3.89 4.60
CA SER A 52 -3.52 4.24 4.87
C SER A 52 -4.45 3.01 4.88
N LEU A 53 -5.64 3.14 4.28
CA LEU A 53 -6.65 2.09 4.18
C LEU A 53 -6.13 0.79 3.54
N PHE A 54 -5.13 0.86 2.65
CA PHE A 54 -4.58 -0.35 2.04
C PHE A 54 -3.80 -1.22 3.03
N LYS A 55 -3.16 -0.60 4.04
CA LYS A 55 -2.50 -1.34 5.14
C LYS A 55 -3.51 -2.14 5.98
N PHE A 56 -4.70 -1.59 6.20
CA PHE A 56 -5.82 -2.30 6.84
C PHE A 56 -6.38 -3.41 5.96
N GLU A 57 -6.54 -3.15 4.67
CA GLU A 57 -7.01 -4.18 3.73
C GLU A 57 -6.11 -5.42 3.75
N ILE A 58 -4.79 -5.22 3.74
CA ILE A 58 -3.80 -6.31 3.84
C ILE A 58 -3.97 -7.06 5.16
N ALA A 59 -4.03 -6.35 6.29
CA ALA A 59 -4.09 -6.97 7.61
C ALA A 59 -5.37 -7.77 7.83
N PHE A 60 -6.53 -7.22 7.47
CA PHE A 60 -7.82 -7.89 7.63
C PHE A 60 -7.94 -9.11 6.71
N LYS A 61 -7.43 -9.04 5.49
CA LYS A 61 -7.37 -10.22 4.62
C LYS A 61 -6.45 -11.29 5.17
N ALA A 62 -5.27 -10.92 5.68
CA ALA A 62 -4.36 -11.88 6.30
C ALA A 62 -5.00 -12.56 7.52
N PHE A 63 -5.72 -11.80 8.35
CA PHE A 63 -6.46 -12.33 9.49
C PHE A 63 -7.57 -13.29 9.07
N LEU A 64 -8.40 -12.92 8.08
CA LEU A 64 -9.44 -13.81 7.54
C LEU A 64 -8.85 -15.08 6.93
N ASP A 65 -7.76 -14.96 6.17
CA ASP A 65 -7.06 -16.11 5.58
C ASP A 65 -6.54 -17.06 6.67
N ILE A 66 -6.01 -16.53 7.79
CA ILE A 66 -5.58 -17.35 8.93
C ILE A 66 -6.79 -18.07 9.53
N MET A 67 -7.89 -17.36 9.80
CA MET A 67 -9.09 -17.96 10.38
C MET A 67 -9.71 -19.05 9.49
N ASP A 68 -9.80 -18.82 8.19
CA ASP A 68 -10.33 -19.81 7.24
C ASP A 68 -9.45 -21.08 7.23
N ASN A 69 -8.12 -20.91 7.29
CA ASN A 69 -7.16 -22.01 7.32
C ASN A 69 -7.12 -22.74 8.67
N GLU A 70 -7.19 -22.02 9.79
CA GLU A 70 -7.28 -22.60 11.14
C GLU A 70 -8.59 -23.38 11.30
N THR A 71 -9.72 -22.87 10.81
CA THR A 71 -11.00 -23.59 10.82
C THR A 71 -10.92 -24.92 10.06
N GLN A 72 -10.13 -24.99 8.99
CA GLN A 72 -9.87 -26.24 8.24
C GLN A 72 -8.97 -27.23 8.99
N GLN A 73 -8.01 -26.74 9.79
CA GLN A 73 -7.09 -27.57 10.57
C GLN A 73 -7.69 -28.05 11.90
N TYR A 74 -8.45 -27.20 12.60
CA TYR A 74 -9.15 -27.57 13.84
C TYR A 74 -10.22 -28.64 13.62
N LEU A 75 -10.89 -28.66 12.45
CA LEU A 75 -11.83 -29.72 12.10
C LEU A 75 -11.17 -31.08 11.82
N GLN A 76 -9.84 -31.15 11.69
CA GLN A 76 -9.12 -32.40 11.45
C GLN A 76 -8.40 -32.96 12.69
N GLU A 77 -8.16 -32.18 13.76
CA GLU A 77 -7.19 -32.61 14.79
C GLU A 77 -7.60 -32.63 16.26
N ILE A 78 -8.77 -32.14 16.73
CA ILE A 78 -9.01 -32.10 18.19
C ILE A 78 -10.26 -32.85 18.65
N ASP A 79 -10.02 -34.13 18.95
CA ASP A 79 -10.43 -34.78 20.20
C ASP A 79 -9.47 -34.31 21.32
N TYR A 80 -10.02 -33.99 22.50
CA TYR A 80 -9.37 -33.66 23.78
C TYR A 80 -8.74 -32.27 24.05
N GLN A 81 -9.42 -31.57 24.97
CA GLN A 81 -8.92 -31.05 26.26
C GLN A 81 -7.61 -30.24 26.27
N ASP A 82 -7.72 -28.90 26.24
CA ASP A 82 -7.13 -28.08 27.31
C ASP A 82 -7.78 -26.69 27.40
N GLN A 83 -8.18 -26.33 28.62
CA GLN A 83 -8.79 -25.05 28.96
C GLN A 83 -7.69 -24.01 29.21
N GLN A 84 -7.32 -23.26 28.18
CA GLN A 84 -6.91 -21.87 28.36
C GLN A 84 -7.81 -21.04 27.46
N VAL A 85 -8.50 -20.07 28.06
CA VAL A 85 -9.41 -19.16 27.37
C VAL A 85 -8.60 -18.35 26.36
N GLN A 86 -8.42 -18.88 25.16
CA GLN A 86 -8.40 -18.06 23.96
C GLN A 86 -9.80 -17.44 23.91
N GLU A 87 -9.91 -16.13 23.84
CA GLU A 87 -11.17 -15.52 23.42
C GLU A 87 -11.50 -16.14 22.06
N GLU A 88 -12.47 -17.05 22.03
CA GLU A 88 -12.98 -17.61 20.79
C GLU A 88 -13.54 -16.44 19.99
N ILE A 89 -12.86 -16.09 18.91
CA ILE A 89 -13.37 -15.11 17.93
C ILE A 89 -14.69 -15.68 17.42
N SER A 90 -15.79 -14.96 17.67
CA SER A 90 -17.12 -15.41 17.32
C SER A 90 -17.37 -15.28 15.82
N GLU A 91 -18.37 -16.02 15.30
CA GLU A 91 -18.82 -15.84 13.90
C GLU A 91 -19.29 -14.39 13.64
N GLU A 92 -19.79 -13.70 14.67
CA GLU A 92 -20.20 -12.30 14.61
C GLU A 92 -18.99 -11.37 14.40
N ASP A 93 -17.88 -11.61 15.10
CA ASP A 93 -16.64 -10.84 14.93
C ASP A 93 -16.05 -11.00 13.52
N VAL A 94 -16.13 -12.22 12.96
CA VAL A 94 -15.69 -12.50 11.58
C VAL A 94 -16.54 -11.74 10.57
N GLU A 95 -17.85 -11.72 10.76
CA GLU A 95 -18.78 -11.02 9.89
C GLU A 95 -18.60 -9.50 9.99
N GLU A 96 -18.38 -8.96 11.20
CA GLU A 96 -18.05 -7.54 11.39
C GLU A 96 -16.76 -7.18 10.64
N LEU A 97 -15.71 -7.99 10.76
CA LEU A 97 -14.45 -7.76 10.06
C LEU A 97 -14.61 -7.81 8.53
N LYS A 98 -15.40 -8.74 8.00
CA LYS A 98 -15.75 -8.78 6.56
C LYS A 98 -16.47 -7.50 6.13
N ASN A 99 -17.40 -7.00 6.95
CA ASN A 99 -18.11 -5.76 6.68
C ASN A 99 -17.18 -4.55 6.68
N MET A 100 -16.25 -4.47 7.65
CA MET A 100 -15.22 -3.43 7.68
C MET A 100 -14.31 -3.50 6.45
N LEU A 101 -13.83 -4.68 6.08
CA LEU A 101 -13.01 -4.88 4.89
C LEU A 101 -13.71 -4.39 3.63
N ASN A 102 -15.00 -4.72 3.46
CA ASN A 102 -15.80 -4.25 2.33
C ASN A 102 -15.93 -2.72 2.28
N LEU A 103 -16.06 -2.06 3.43
CA LEU A 103 -16.08 -0.60 3.51
C LEU A 103 -14.73 -0.01 3.12
N ILE A 104 -13.64 -0.54 3.69
CA ILE A 104 -12.27 -0.11 3.40
C ILE A 104 -11.97 -0.22 1.91
N GLN A 105 -12.34 -1.32 1.27
CA GLN A 105 -12.14 -1.51 -0.17
C GLN A 105 -12.90 -0.50 -1.03
N ARG A 106 -14.14 -0.15 -0.65
CA ARG A 106 -14.93 0.88 -1.33
C ARG A 106 -14.28 2.26 -1.22
N PHE A 107 -13.67 2.55 -0.07
CA PHE A 107 -13.04 3.84 0.21
C PHE A 107 -11.61 3.95 -0.34
N ALA A 108 -10.83 2.87 -0.31
CA ALA A 108 -9.49 2.82 -0.91
C ALA A 108 -9.55 3.00 -2.44
N GLY A 109 -10.63 2.55 -3.06
CA GLY A 109 -10.84 2.69 -4.50
C GLY A 109 -9.83 1.91 -5.33
N ASP A 110 -9.54 2.42 -6.53
CA ASP A 110 -8.69 1.74 -7.52
C ASP A 110 -7.20 1.98 -7.31
N LYS A 111 -6.82 2.92 -6.44
CA LYS A 111 -5.41 3.25 -6.20
C LYS A 111 -4.89 2.55 -4.95
N ILE A 112 -3.69 2.00 -5.07
CA ILE A 112 -2.93 1.37 -4.00
C ILE A 112 -1.82 2.36 -3.60
N PRO A 113 -1.97 3.05 -2.47
CA PRO A 113 -0.97 4.00 -2.03
C PRO A 113 0.20 3.28 -1.38
N LEU A 114 1.39 3.49 -1.94
CA LEU A 114 2.64 2.97 -1.42
C LEU A 114 3.57 4.12 -1.06
N ARG A 115 4.42 3.87 -0.06
CA ARG A 115 5.52 4.74 0.34
C ARG A 115 6.85 4.04 0.13
N ALA A 116 7.82 4.74 -0.45
CA ALA A 116 9.23 4.37 -0.38
C ALA A 116 9.99 5.44 0.41
N ASP A 117 10.91 5.04 1.27
CA ASP A 117 11.86 5.95 1.92
C ASP A 117 13.24 5.68 1.32
N VAL A 118 13.74 6.57 0.46
CA VAL A 118 15.05 6.44 -0.18
C VAL A 118 15.91 7.61 0.28
N ASP A 119 17.05 7.30 0.90
CA ASP A 119 17.97 8.30 1.48
C ASP A 119 17.27 9.34 2.38
N SER A 120 16.31 8.89 3.18
CA SER A 120 15.45 9.71 4.07
C SER A 120 14.47 10.64 3.36
N HIS A 121 14.34 10.52 2.03
CA HIS A 121 13.33 11.23 1.26
C HIS A 121 12.13 10.31 0.97
N PRO A 122 10.91 10.71 1.37
CA PRO A 122 9.72 9.93 1.16
C PRO A 122 9.14 10.13 -0.24
N PHE A 123 8.87 9.01 -0.91
CA PHE A 123 8.19 8.95 -2.19
C PHE A 123 6.80 8.33 -2.03
N GLY A 124 5.77 9.03 -2.51
CA GLY A 124 4.39 8.53 -2.60
C GLY A 124 4.11 7.97 -3.98
N ILE A 125 3.54 6.78 -4.03
CA ILE A 125 3.42 6.00 -5.27
C ILE A 125 1.99 5.45 -5.35
N PRO A 126 1.05 6.18 -5.97
CA PRO A 126 -0.32 5.72 -6.19
C PRO A 126 -0.38 4.72 -7.34
N LEU A 127 -0.23 3.43 -7.03
CA LEU A 127 -0.27 2.36 -8.02
C LEU A 127 -1.71 2.04 -8.44
N ASP A 128 -1.94 1.75 -9.72
CA ASP A 128 -3.27 1.36 -10.20
C ASP A 128 -3.51 -0.14 -9.99
N ARG A 129 -4.50 -0.48 -9.17
CA ARG A 129 -4.89 -1.87 -8.88
C ARG A 129 -5.26 -2.63 -10.15
N ASN A 130 -5.94 -1.97 -11.09
CA ASN A 130 -6.44 -2.61 -12.31
C ASN A 130 -5.33 -2.94 -13.33
N HIS A 131 -4.14 -2.37 -13.15
CA HIS A 131 -2.98 -2.66 -14.00
C HIS A 131 -2.05 -3.73 -13.40
N MET A 132 -2.33 -4.21 -12.20
CA MET A 132 -1.53 -5.27 -11.57
C MET A 132 -1.91 -6.66 -12.11
N ARG A 133 -0.88 -7.48 -12.38
CA ARG A 133 -1.04 -8.90 -12.77
C ARG A 133 -1.13 -9.85 -11.58
N SER A 134 -0.62 -9.40 -10.44
CA SER A 134 -0.55 -10.17 -9.20
C SER A 134 -1.53 -9.58 -8.20
N ASN A 135 -2.02 -10.42 -7.29
CA ASN A 135 -2.83 -9.96 -6.16
C ASN A 135 -2.01 -8.95 -5.33
N PRO A 136 -2.45 -7.67 -5.21
CA PRO A 136 -1.67 -6.63 -4.55
C PRO A 136 -1.41 -6.91 -3.08
N GLU A 137 -2.40 -7.48 -2.39
CA GLU A 137 -2.32 -7.66 -0.95
C GLU A 137 -1.25 -8.69 -0.59
N ARG A 138 -1.11 -9.75 -1.39
CA ARG A 138 -0.02 -10.73 -1.26
C ARG A 138 1.34 -10.15 -1.63
N VAL A 139 1.41 -9.29 -2.64
CA VAL A 139 2.68 -8.70 -3.10
C VAL A 139 3.25 -7.75 -2.03
N PHE A 140 2.40 -6.91 -1.44
CA PHE A 140 2.84 -5.89 -0.49
C PHE A 140 2.67 -6.31 0.99
N PHE A 141 2.32 -7.56 1.27
CA PHE A 141 2.34 -8.12 2.63
C PHE A 141 3.78 -8.33 3.13
N GLU A 142 4.69 -8.70 2.23
CA GLU A 142 6.10 -8.94 2.54
C GLU A 142 6.94 -7.69 2.34
N ASP A 143 7.86 -7.43 3.28
CA ASP A 143 8.92 -6.45 3.10
C ASP A 143 9.89 -6.90 2.00
N ARG A 144 9.70 -6.36 0.80
CA ARG A 144 10.55 -6.63 -0.36
C ARG A 144 11.08 -5.33 -0.96
N GLU A 145 12.29 -5.40 -1.53
CA GLU A 145 12.80 -4.30 -2.35
C GLU A 145 12.15 -4.32 -3.73
N TYR A 146 11.68 -3.16 -4.16
CA TYR A 146 11.12 -2.94 -5.48
C TYR A 146 11.87 -1.82 -6.17
N THR A 147 11.85 -1.86 -7.50
CA THR A 147 12.20 -0.73 -8.34
C THR A 147 10.92 -0.20 -8.97
N VAL A 148 10.69 1.11 -8.77
CA VAL A 148 9.60 1.87 -9.35
C VAL A 148 10.15 2.77 -10.43
N PHE A 149 9.59 2.63 -11.61
CA PHE A 149 9.85 3.53 -12.73
C PHE A 149 8.61 4.33 -13.01
N GLY A 150 8.77 5.64 -13.03
CA GLY A 150 7.63 6.52 -13.15
C GLY A 150 8.02 7.94 -13.50
N ARG A 151 7.02 8.79 -13.46
CA ARG A 151 7.17 10.23 -13.68
C ARG A 151 6.89 10.97 -12.39
N VAL A 152 7.73 11.94 -12.04
CA VAL A 152 7.48 12.86 -10.94
C VAL A 152 6.23 13.67 -11.26
N GLU A 153 5.14 13.40 -10.55
CA GLU A 153 3.86 14.06 -10.73
C GLU A 153 3.82 15.38 -9.96
N ASN A 154 4.30 15.33 -8.72
CA ASN A 154 4.35 16.48 -7.81
C ASN A 154 5.55 16.41 -6.86
N LEU A 155 6.01 17.57 -6.40
CA LEU A 155 6.97 17.72 -5.30
C LEU A 155 6.21 18.30 -4.11
N ILE A 156 6.34 17.67 -2.95
CA ILE A 156 5.72 18.14 -1.69
C ILE A 156 6.73 19.09 -1.04
N GLN A 157 6.41 20.39 -1.04
CA GLN A 157 7.28 21.44 -0.54
C GLN A 157 6.64 22.19 0.63
N ASP A 158 7.46 22.91 1.41
CA ASP A 158 7.02 23.76 2.52
C ASP A 158 6.10 23.03 3.54
N ALA A 159 4.87 23.51 3.75
CA ALA A 159 3.89 22.94 4.67
C ALA A 159 2.89 22.01 3.96
N GLU A 160 3.13 21.66 2.70
CA GLU A 160 2.28 20.72 1.96
C GLU A 160 2.44 19.29 2.49
N GLN A 161 1.39 18.50 2.27
CA GLN A 161 1.37 17.08 2.55
C GLN A 161 0.56 16.34 1.49
N TRP A 162 0.83 15.06 1.33
CA TRP A 162 0.04 14.17 0.50
C TRP A 162 -0.70 13.16 1.38
N ASP A 163 -2.02 13.16 1.29
CA ASP A 163 -2.91 12.14 1.86
C ASP A 163 -3.43 11.25 0.71
N PRO A 164 -3.02 9.98 0.66
CA PRO A 164 -3.51 9.06 -0.37
C PRO A 164 -4.99 8.69 -0.22
N ALA A 165 -5.55 8.80 0.98
CA ALA A 165 -6.96 8.53 1.19
C ALA A 165 -7.76 9.78 0.88
N ALA A 166 -8.07 10.03 -0.40
CA ALA A 166 -8.93 11.11 -0.85
C ALA A 166 -10.32 11.15 -0.16
N VAL A 167 -10.67 10.14 0.64
CA VAL A 167 -11.89 10.05 1.44
C VAL A 167 -11.90 11.04 2.60
N THR A 168 -10.76 11.33 3.24
CA THR A 168 -10.67 12.41 4.24
C THR A 168 -11.01 13.75 3.59
N ASP A 169 -10.45 14.02 2.41
CA ASP A 169 -10.68 15.25 1.65
C ASP A 169 -12.10 15.33 1.04
N ILE A 170 -12.64 14.23 0.51
CA ILE A 170 -14.01 14.16 -0.06
C ILE A 170 -15.05 14.31 1.05
N ILE A 171 -14.87 13.65 2.19
CA ILE A 171 -15.80 13.81 3.32
C ILE A 171 -15.77 15.25 3.83
N ASP A 172 -14.59 15.88 3.95
CA ASP A 172 -14.49 17.31 4.31
C ASP A 172 -15.16 18.23 3.26
N THR A 173 -15.18 17.83 1.99
CA THR A 173 -15.82 18.59 0.89
C THR A 173 -17.35 18.50 0.91
N TYR A 174 -17.94 17.35 1.28
CA TYR A 174 -19.40 17.13 1.26
C TYR A 174 -20.06 17.18 2.64
N VAL A 175 -19.30 16.98 3.71
CA VAL A 175 -19.70 17.12 5.10
C VAL A 175 -18.70 18.10 5.73
N PRO A 176 -18.94 19.42 5.65
CA PRO A 176 -18.06 20.44 6.22
C PRO A 176 -18.22 20.48 7.74
N GLN A 177 -17.88 19.38 8.40
CA GLN A 177 -17.56 19.34 9.82
C GLN A 177 -16.04 19.34 9.88
N GLU A 178 -15.47 20.48 10.28
CA GLU A 178 -14.05 20.58 10.60
C GLU A 178 -13.70 19.41 11.54
N GLN A 179 -12.79 18.51 11.13
CA GLN A 179 -12.22 17.36 11.88
C GLN A 179 -12.61 15.94 11.43
N THR A 180 -13.45 15.74 10.41
CA THR A 180 -13.91 14.37 10.04
C THR A 180 -12.75 13.43 9.65
N GLY A 181 -11.73 13.92 8.93
CA GLY A 181 -10.56 13.12 8.59
C GLY A 181 -9.66 12.75 9.79
N GLU A 182 -9.51 13.63 10.77
CA GLU A 182 -8.75 13.36 11.99
C GLU A 182 -9.49 12.38 12.92
N GLU A 183 -10.81 12.50 13.00
CA GLU A 183 -11.67 11.55 13.71
C GLU A 183 -11.56 10.15 13.09
N MET A 184 -11.64 10.03 11.76
CA MET A 184 -11.47 8.75 11.07
C MET A 184 -10.09 8.14 11.33
N ARG A 185 -9.02 8.93 11.27
CA ARG A 185 -7.66 8.47 11.62
C ARG A 185 -7.57 7.99 13.07
N THR A 186 -8.27 8.65 13.98
CA THR A 186 -8.33 8.26 15.40
C THR A 186 -9.03 6.91 15.58
N ILE A 187 -10.16 6.70 14.91
CA ILE A 187 -10.87 5.42 14.89
C ILE A 187 -9.98 4.32 14.31
N LEU A 188 -9.34 4.58 13.17
CA LEU A 188 -8.43 3.65 12.52
C LEU A 188 -7.24 3.27 13.42
N LYS A 189 -6.66 4.22 14.16
CA LYS A 189 -5.62 3.97 15.16
C LYS A 189 -6.11 3.17 16.38
N GLN A 190 -7.39 3.28 16.73
CA GLN A 190 -7.97 2.46 17.79
C GLN A 190 -8.11 1.01 17.31
N VAL A 191 -8.75 0.81 16.16
CA VAL A 191 -8.91 -0.51 15.52
C VAL A 191 -7.55 -1.17 15.33
N SER A 192 -6.53 -0.43 14.89
CA SER A 192 -5.20 -1.01 14.70
C SER A 192 -4.60 -1.59 15.98
N ARG A 193 -4.91 -1.02 17.16
CA ARG A 193 -4.42 -1.56 18.44
C ARG A 193 -5.12 -2.87 18.79
N GLU A 194 -6.40 -2.99 18.48
CA GLU A 194 -7.19 -4.22 18.69
C GLU A 194 -6.63 -5.37 17.84
N PHE A 195 -6.20 -5.08 16.60
CA PHE A 195 -5.60 -6.07 15.69
C PHE A 195 -4.07 -6.17 15.80
N ASN A 196 -3.45 -5.59 16.83
CA ASN A 196 -1.99 -5.55 17.03
C ASN A 196 -1.19 -5.06 15.80
N MET A 197 -1.79 -4.15 15.03
CA MET A 197 -1.19 -3.50 13.88
C MET A 197 -0.42 -2.25 14.32
N GLN A 198 0.83 -2.16 13.87
CA GLN A 198 1.65 -0.96 14.07
C GLN A 198 1.27 0.09 13.04
N LEU A 199 0.68 1.19 13.51
CA LEU A 199 0.40 2.38 12.71
C LEU A 199 1.13 3.60 13.25
N SER A 200 1.81 4.30 12.37
CA SER A 200 2.40 5.61 12.61
C SER A 200 1.71 6.68 11.76
N ASP A 201 1.95 7.96 12.05
CA ASP A 201 1.41 9.05 11.23
C ASP A 201 1.94 9.00 9.78
N GLU A 202 3.15 8.47 9.59
CA GLU A 202 3.81 8.29 8.30
C GLU A 202 3.12 7.27 7.40
N ASP A 203 2.30 6.37 7.98
CA ASP A 203 1.48 5.44 7.21
C ASP A 203 0.29 6.14 6.56
N PHE A 204 -0.09 7.34 7.01
CA PHE A 204 -1.26 8.05 6.50
C PHE A 204 -0.93 9.25 5.63
N ILE A 205 0.25 9.86 5.79
CA ILE A 205 0.65 11.05 5.04
C ILE A 205 2.12 11.03 4.69
N ILE A 206 2.43 11.67 3.56
CA ILE A 206 3.79 12.09 3.24
C ILE A 206 3.88 13.59 3.48
N LYS A 207 4.81 14.00 4.33
CA LYS A 207 5.10 15.40 4.64
C LYS A 207 6.25 15.90 3.79
N SER A 208 6.33 17.21 3.62
CA SER A 208 7.49 17.89 3.07
C SER A 208 8.78 17.62 3.90
N PRO A 209 9.95 17.49 3.25
CA PRO A 209 10.12 17.36 1.80
C PRO A 209 9.70 15.95 1.34
N GLY A 210 9.07 15.85 0.16
CA GLY A 210 8.67 14.56 -0.42
C GLY A 210 8.34 14.65 -1.90
N SER A 211 8.12 13.51 -2.56
CA SER A 211 7.79 13.49 -3.99
C SER A 211 6.72 12.45 -4.31
N ILE A 212 5.82 12.78 -5.23
CA ILE A 212 4.80 11.86 -5.73
C ILE A 212 5.20 11.38 -7.12
N ILE A 213 5.28 10.06 -7.28
CA ILE A 213 5.64 9.41 -8.54
C ILE A 213 4.42 8.71 -9.10
N HIS A 214 4.03 9.10 -10.31
CA HIS A 214 3.07 8.34 -11.10
C HIS A 214 3.77 7.09 -11.67
N PRO A 215 3.45 5.88 -11.19
CA PRO A 215 4.17 4.68 -11.60
C PRO A 215 3.78 4.27 -13.02
N ILE A 216 4.80 4.00 -13.84
CA ILE A 216 4.66 3.39 -15.17
C ILE A 216 4.88 1.88 -15.06
N ALA A 217 5.90 1.47 -14.29
CA ALA A 217 6.22 0.08 -14.04
C ALA A 217 6.77 -0.11 -12.60
N VAL A 218 6.48 -1.28 -12.02
CA VAL A 218 7.01 -1.71 -10.72
C VAL A 218 7.44 -3.16 -10.85
N HIS A 219 8.64 -3.49 -10.37
CA HIS A 219 9.14 -4.86 -10.33
C HIS A 219 10.00 -5.13 -9.09
N TRP A 220 10.27 -6.40 -8.85
CA TRP A 220 11.11 -6.94 -7.77
C TRP A 220 11.90 -8.15 -8.28
#